data_AF-A0A6L3II74-F1
#
_entry.id   AF-A0A6L3II74-F1
#
_cell.length_a   1.000
_cell.length_b   1.000
_cell.length_c   1.000
_cell.angle_alpha   90.00
_cell.angle_beta   90.00
_cell.angle_gamma   90.00
#
_symmetry.space_group_name_H-M   'P 1'
#
loop_
_entity.id
_entity.type
_entity.pdbx_description
1 polymer ?
#
loop_
_entity_poly.entity_id
_entity_poly.type
_entity_poly.pdbx_seq_one_letter_code
_entity_poly.pdbx_strand_id
1 'polypeptide(L)'
;NVSLGSKPYTGEQLIWLVPYSPGKIEARGIKKGKIVATDCYQSAEAPHSVALASNKYSVKAGSDEVIRIEIDITDKNGIPCPYASNELSFHVSGPLRLLGVDNGNPTDMFPYQQPHCRCFRGKCVVLLQSDEEKGKGTLTVQGTKLVEKKLIIEVI
;
A
#
# COMPACT_ATOMS: atom_id res chain seq x y z
N ASN A 1 -11.56 23.53 -10.92
CA ASN A 1 -10.09 23.53 -11.11
C ASN A 1 -9.59 24.97 -11.18
N VAL A 2 -8.93 25.44 -10.11
CA VAL A 2 -8.28 26.76 -10.07
C VAL A 2 -6.78 26.53 -10.27
N SER A 3 -6.16 27.22 -11.23
CA SER A 3 -4.71 27.15 -11.41
C SER A 3 -4.00 27.93 -10.31
N LEU A 4 -2.92 27.36 -9.77
CA LEU A 4 -2.03 28.02 -8.81
C LEU A 4 -0.82 28.68 -9.49
N GLY A 5 -0.84 28.79 -10.82
CA GLY A 5 0.26 29.31 -11.64
C GLY A 5 1.25 28.25 -12.12
N SER A 6 2.23 28.69 -12.91
CA SER A 6 3.31 27.86 -13.46
C SER A 6 4.66 28.38 -12.96
N LYS A 7 5.61 27.48 -12.71
CA LYS A 7 6.98 27.82 -12.33
C LYS A 7 7.98 27.08 -13.23
N PRO A 8 9.05 27.73 -13.70
CA PRO A 8 10.09 27.06 -14.47
C PRO A 8 10.88 26.11 -13.56
N TYR A 9 11.16 24.90 -14.04
CA TYR A 9 12.01 23.95 -13.31
C TYR A 9 13.48 24.24 -13.56
N THR A 10 14.22 24.56 -12.49
CA THR A 10 15.65 24.91 -12.52
C THR A 10 16.55 23.85 -11.88
N GLY A 11 16.02 22.65 -11.57
CA GLY A 11 16.83 21.50 -11.14
C GLY A 11 16.73 21.11 -9.66
N GLU A 12 15.98 21.83 -8.83
CA GLU A 12 15.81 21.50 -7.40
C GLU A 12 14.39 21.01 -7.10
N GLN A 13 13.52 21.95 -6.69
CA GLN A 13 12.15 21.70 -6.27
C GLN A 13 11.27 22.89 -6.67
N LEU A 14 9.98 22.63 -6.89
CA LEU A 14 9.00 23.68 -7.14
C LEU A 14 8.03 23.74 -5.96
N ILE A 15 7.87 24.94 -5.39
CA ILE A 15 7.11 25.15 -4.15
C ILE A 15 5.93 26.07 -4.43
N TRP A 16 4.74 25.71 -3.96
CA TRP A 16 3.58 26.59 -3.88
C TRP A 16 3.08 26.65 -2.44
N LEU A 17 2.68 27.83 -1.99
CA LEU A 17 1.99 28.00 -0.71
C LEU A 17 0.50 27.94 -0.99
N VAL A 18 -0.16 26.90 -0.47
CA VAL A 18 -1.58 26.61 -0.77
C VAL A 18 -2.32 26.45 0.56
N PRO A 19 -3.30 27.31 0.86
CA PRO A 19 -4.20 27.09 1.99
C PRO A 19 -4.90 25.73 1.84
N TYR A 20 -4.87 24.92 2.90
CA TYR A 20 -5.48 23.60 2.85
C TYR A 20 -7.01 23.68 2.71
N SER A 21 -7.54 22.93 1.76
CA SER A 21 -8.96 22.58 1.66
C SER A 21 -9.06 21.14 1.15
N PRO A 22 -9.94 20.29 1.72
CA PRO A 22 -10.15 18.95 1.19
C PRO A 22 -10.48 18.97 -0.31
N GLY A 23 -9.82 18.13 -1.09
CA GLY A 23 -10.00 18.12 -2.55
C GLY A 23 -8.87 17.40 -3.27
N LYS A 24 -8.55 17.87 -4.47
CA LYS A 24 -7.50 17.31 -5.33
C LYS A 24 -6.45 18.39 -5.65
N ILE A 25 -5.18 18.06 -5.47
CA ILE A 25 -4.05 18.83 -6.00
C ILE A 25 -3.46 18.06 -7.19
N GLU A 26 -3.15 18.76 -8.27
CA GLU A 26 -2.66 18.16 -9.50
C GLU A 26 -1.47 18.98 -10.03
N ALA A 27 -0.36 18.29 -10.28
CA ALA A 27 0.84 18.84 -10.90
C ALA A 27 0.89 18.42 -12.37
N ARG A 28 1.17 19.36 -13.27
CA ARG A 28 1.31 19.11 -14.72
C ARG A 28 2.68 19.56 -15.19
N GLY A 29 3.51 18.60 -15.60
CA GLY A 29 4.83 18.85 -16.17
C GLY A 29 4.72 19.27 -17.64
N ILE A 30 5.32 20.40 -17.99
CA ILE A 30 5.27 20.96 -19.36
C ILE A 30 6.67 20.94 -19.97
N LYS A 31 6.80 20.40 -21.18
CA LYS A 31 8.04 20.42 -21.98
C LYS A 31 7.71 20.86 -23.41
N LYS A 32 8.43 21.86 -23.92
CA LYS A 32 8.20 22.44 -25.27
C LYS A 32 6.73 22.83 -25.52
N GLY A 33 6.08 23.44 -24.52
CA GLY A 33 4.68 23.89 -24.60
C GLY A 33 3.62 22.79 -24.50
N LYS A 34 4.00 21.52 -24.28
CA LYS A 34 3.06 20.39 -24.14
C LYS A 34 3.13 19.81 -22.74
N ILE A 35 1.98 19.38 -22.21
CA ILE A 35 1.93 18.57 -20.98
C ILE A 35 2.51 17.20 -21.31
N VAL A 36 3.54 16.79 -20.57
CA VAL A 36 4.25 15.52 -20.74
C VAL A 36 4.11 14.59 -19.53
N ALA A 37 3.66 15.11 -18.39
CA ALA A 37 3.39 14.33 -17.19
C ALA A 37 2.29 15.01 -16.37
N THR A 38 1.46 14.21 -15.72
CA THR A 38 0.48 14.67 -14.74
C THR A 38 0.56 13.76 -13.54
N ASP A 39 0.55 14.34 -12.35
CA ASP A 39 0.45 13.61 -11.10
C ASP A 39 -0.55 14.31 -10.18
N CYS A 40 -1.21 13.56 -9.30
CA CYS A 40 -2.21 14.13 -8.41
C CYS A 40 -2.36 13.41 -7.08
N TYR A 41 -2.73 14.19 -6.08
CA TYR A 41 -3.13 13.71 -4.76
C TYR A 41 -4.53 14.18 -4.43
N GLN A 42 -5.26 13.34 -3.71
CA GLN A 42 -6.62 13.60 -3.27
C GLN A 42 -6.73 13.39 -1.77
N SER A 43 -7.47 14.28 -1.09
CA SER A 43 -7.82 14.11 0.31
C SER A 43 -8.69 12.87 0.48
N ALA A 44 -8.29 11.96 1.36
CA ALA A 44 -9.07 10.79 1.73
C ALA A 44 -10.14 11.13 2.77
N GLU A 45 -11.23 10.38 2.74
CA GLU A 45 -12.16 10.30 3.87
C GLU A 45 -11.58 9.40 5.00
N ALA A 46 -12.44 9.01 5.95
CA ALA A 46 -12.06 8.11 7.02
C ALA A 46 -11.63 6.73 6.47
N PRO A 47 -10.63 6.06 7.10
CA PRO A 47 -10.25 4.70 6.77
C PRO A 47 -11.44 3.75 6.73
N HIS A 48 -11.51 2.92 5.68
CA HIS A 48 -12.64 2.03 5.44
C HIS A 48 -12.22 0.64 4.98
N SER A 49 -11.13 0.52 4.22
CA SER A 49 -10.67 -0.77 3.68
C SER A 49 -9.16 -0.79 3.53
N VAL A 50 -8.67 -1.85 2.90
CA VAL A 50 -7.28 -1.98 2.47
C VAL A 50 -7.21 -2.32 0.98
N ALA A 51 -6.19 -1.78 0.30
CA ALA A 51 -5.78 -2.22 -1.03
C ALA A 51 -4.58 -3.16 -0.87
N LEU A 52 -4.59 -4.27 -1.62
CA LEU A 52 -3.55 -5.29 -1.60
C LEU A 52 -2.87 -5.35 -2.97
N ALA A 53 -1.56 -5.15 -3.02
CA ALA A 53 -0.76 -5.29 -4.22
C ALA A 53 0.32 -6.35 -4.00
N SER A 54 0.31 -7.40 -4.82
CA SER A 54 1.31 -8.47 -4.74
C SER A 54 2.25 -8.41 -5.92
N ASN A 55 3.54 -8.66 -5.68
CA ASN A 55 4.51 -8.85 -6.75
C ASN A 55 4.29 -10.18 -7.51
N LYS A 56 3.59 -11.14 -6.91
CA LYS A 56 3.35 -12.50 -7.44
C LYS A 56 1.95 -12.98 -7.08
N TYR A 57 1.29 -13.64 -8.01
CA TYR A 57 -0.01 -14.30 -7.79
C TYR A 57 0.06 -15.82 -7.96
N SER A 58 1.22 -16.33 -8.39
CA SER A 58 1.56 -17.75 -8.38
C SER A 58 3.03 -17.96 -8.08
N VAL A 59 3.36 -19.09 -7.44
CA VAL A 59 4.72 -19.51 -7.08
C VAL A 59 4.85 -21.03 -7.17
N LYS A 60 6.05 -21.55 -7.38
CA LYS A 60 6.28 -22.99 -7.39
C LYS A 60 6.30 -23.53 -5.95
N ALA A 61 5.69 -24.70 -5.73
CA ALA A 61 5.79 -25.41 -4.45
C ALA A 61 7.26 -25.68 -4.06
N GLY A 62 7.59 -25.42 -2.79
CA GLY A 62 8.94 -25.55 -2.23
C GLY A 62 9.94 -24.52 -2.73
N SER A 63 9.50 -23.46 -3.43
CA SER A 63 10.40 -22.40 -3.88
C SER A 63 10.87 -21.51 -2.73
N ASP A 64 12.05 -20.92 -2.92
CA ASP A 64 12.60 -19.87 -2.05
C ASP A 64 12.11 -18.46 -2.46
N GLU A 65 11.18 -18.37 -3.41
CA GLU A 65 10.64 -17.10 -3.88
C GLU A 65 9.84 -16.39 -2.76
N VAL A 66 10.06 -15.09 -2.62
CA VAL A 66 9.32 -14.25 -1.67
C VAL A 66 8.15 -13.56 -2.37
N ILE A 67 6.95 -13.76 -1.82
CA ILE A 67 5.74 -13.05 -2.19
C ILE A 67 5.67 -11.82 -1.27
N ARG A 68 5.83 -10.63 -1.85
CA ARG A 68 5.69 -9.35 -1.17
C ARG A 68 4.31 -8.79 -1.44
N ILE A 69 3.53 -8.59 -0.38
CA ILE A 69 2.19 -8.01 -0.43
C ILE A 69 2.26 -6.64 0.24
N GLU A 70 2.14 -5.60 -0.56
CA GLU A 70 2.02 -4.22 -0.12
C GLU A 70 0.56 -3.93 0.24
N ILE A 71 0.35 -3.33 1.41
CA ILE A 71 -0.97 -3.06 1.96
C ILE A 71 -1.10 -1.57 2.20
N ASP A 72 -2.13 -0.97 1.61
CA ASP A 72 -2.49 0.43 1.77
C ASP A 72 -3.85 0.53 2.47
N ILE A 73 -3.94 1.31 3.55
CA ILE A 73 -5.22 1.71 4.12
C ILE A 73 -5.88 2.71 3.17
N THR A 74 -7.14 2.45 2.81
CA THR A 74 -7.91 3.32 1.91
C THR A 74 -9.23 3.73 2.55
N ASP A 75 -9.77 4.86 2.08
CA ASP A 75 -11.15 5.22 2.35
C ASP A 75 -12.13 4.37 1.53
N LYS A 76 -13.42 4.68 1.63
CA LYS A 76 -14.50 3.96 0.93
C LYS A 76 -14.45 4.09 -0.60
N ASN A 77 -13.74 5.11 -1.11
CA ASN A 77 -13.58 5.39 -2.53
C ASN A 77 -12.24 4.84 -3.07
N GLY A 78 -11.45 4.16 -2.23
CA GLY A 78 -10.13 3.64 -2.60
C GLY A 78 -9.02 4.69 -2.58
N ILE A 79 -9.24 5.88 -2.01
CA ILE A 79 -8.19 6.88 -1.86
C ILE A 79 -7.29 6.48 -0.67
N PRO A 80 -5.96 6.42 -0.84
CA PRO A 80 -5.04 6.10 0.25
C PRO A 80 -5.17 7.08 1.42
N CYS A 81 -5.17 6.57 2.65
CA CYS A 81 -5.22 7.36 3.88
C CYS A 81 -3.80 7.51 4.48
N PRO A 82 -3.00 8.52 4.10
CA PRO A 82 -1.58 8.60 4.48
C PRO A 82 -1.33 8.86 5.97
N TYR A 83 -2.38 9.18 6.74
CA TYR A 83 -2.30 9.38 8.19
C TYR A 83 -2.87 8.20 9.00
N ALA A 84 -3.34 7.15 8.33
CA ALA A 84 -3.87 5.98 9.01
C ALA A 84 -2.76 5.19 9.73
N SER A 85 -3.09 4.66 10.90
CA SER A 85 -2.20 3.85 11.74
C SER A 85 -2.93 2.64 12.33
N ASN A 86 -3.90 2.12 11.58
CA ASN A 86 -4.70 0.98 11.99
C ASN A 86 -3.81 -0.25 12.24
N GLU A 87 -4.10 -0.98 13.32
CA GLU A 87 -3.58 -2.33 13.53
C GLU A 87 -4.24 -3.28 12.54
N LEU A 88 -3.44 -4.02 11.77
CA LEU A 88 -3.91 -5.07 10.89
C LEU A 88 -3.51 -6.43 11.43
N SER A 89 -4.41 -7.40 11.31
CA SER A 89 -4.18 -8.82 11.61
C SER A 89 -4.16 -9.62 10.32
N PHE A 90 -3.28 -10.62 10.27
CA PHE A 90 -3.02 -11.46 9.10
C PHE A 90 -3.27 -12.92 9.44
N HIS A 91 -4.15 -13.55 8.67
CA HIS A 91 -4.38 -14.98 8.72
C HIS A 91 -3.95 -15.62 7.41
N VAL A 92 -2.95 -16.50 7.47
CA VAL A 92 -2.42 -17.24 6.33
C VAL A 92 -2.92 -18.68 6.40
N SER A 93 -3.47 -19.19 5.30
CA SER A 93 -3.93 -20.57 5.18
C SER A 93 -3.53 -21.19 3.84
N GLY A 94 -3.57 -22.52 3.76
CA GLY A 94 -3.09 -23.27 2.60
C GLY A 94 -1.56 -23.39 2.58
N PRO A 95 -0.96 -23.70 1.42
CA PRO A 95 0.48 -23.97 1.28
C PRO A 95 1.35 -22.70 1.27
N LEU A 96 1.13 -21.82 2.25
CA LEU A 96 1.86 -20.58 2.45
C LEU A 96 2.26 -20.46 3.92
N ARG A 97 3.46 -19.91 4.14
CA ARG A 97 3.93 -19.49 5.46
C ARG A 97 4.23 -18.00 5.50
N LEU A 98 4.04 -17.42 6.68
CA LEU A 98 4.44 -16.05 6.97
C LEU A 98 5.95 -15.99 7.22
N LEU A 99 6.67 -15.21 6.42
CA LEU A 99 8.07 -14.90 6.67
C LEU A 99 8.24 -13.71 7.60
N GLY A 100 7.36 -12.73 7.47
CA GLY A 100 7.31 -11.60 8.39
C GLY A 100 6.48 -10.43 7.87
N VAL A 101 6.44 -9.38 8.67
CA VAL A 101 5.71 -8.13 8.41
C VAL A 101 6.58 -6.94 8.78
N ASP A 102 6.35 -5.80 8.12
CA ASP A 102 7.01 -4.53 8.43
C ASP A 102 6.05 -3.36 8.09
N ASN A 103 6.27 -2.17 8.66
CA ASN A 103 5.55 -0.95 8.34
C ASN A 103 6.47 0.21 7.88
N GLY A 104 7.80 0.04 7.99
CA GLY A 104 8.79 1.06 7.66
C GLY A 104 8.91 2.20 8.67
N ASN A 105 8.33 2.07 9.87
CA ASN A 105 8.51 3.04 10.94
C ASN A 105 9.86 2.81 11.63
N PRO A 106 10.84 3.74 11.53
CA PRO A 106 12.17 3.54 12.08
C PRO A 106 12.23 3.49 13.61
N THR A 107 11.13 3.85 14.31
CA THR A 107 11.07 3.83 15.77
C THR A 107 10.34 2.62 16.34
N ASP A 108 9.65 1.84 15.51
CA ASP A 108 8.88 0.69 16.00
C ASP A 108 9.81 -0.52 16.13
N MET A 109 9.76 -1.16 17.31
CA MET A 109 10.48 -2.40 17.59
C MET A 109 9.48 -3.50 17.93
N PHE A 110 9.03 -4.23 16.90
CA PHE A 110 8.19 -5.42 17.06
C PHE A 110 8.85 -6.62 16.38
N PRO A 111 8.58 -7.86 16.84
CA PRO A 111 9.02 -9.06 16.15
C PRO A 111 8.47 -9.12 14.72
N TYR A 112 9.34 -9.32 13.73
CA TYR A 112 8.90 -9.41 12.32
C TYR A 112 7.98 -10.61 12.05
N GLN A 113 8.16 -11.72 12.77
CA GLN A 113 7.36 -12.94 12.61
C GLN A 113 6.14 -12.94 13.55
N GLN A 114 5.23 -11.99 13.35
CA GLN A 114 3.98 -11.94 14.08
C GLN A 114 2.80 -11.74 13.11
N PRO A 115 1.61 -12.28 13.41
CA PRO A 115 0.45 -12.23 12.50
C PRO A 115 -0.30 -10.90 12.58
N HIS A 116 0.36 -9.79 12.91
CA HIS A 116 -0.24 -8.46 12.99
C HIS A 116 0.80 -7.35 12.82
N CYS A 117 0.40 -6.21 12.31
CA CYS A 117 1.27 -5.05 12.14
C CYS A 117 0.47 -3.76 12.22
N ARG A 118 0.92 -2.82 13.06
CA ARG A 118 0.43 -1.46 13.04
C ARG A 118 0.88 -0.77 11.75
N CYS A 119 -0.04 -0.25 10.96
CA CYS A 119 0.32 0.53 9.79
C CYS A 119 1.07 1.81 10.19
N PHE A 120 2.02 2.21 9.35
CA PHE A 120 2.70 3.49 9.44
C PHE A 120 2.46 4.27 8.15
N ARG A 121 1.97 5.50 8.28
CA ARG A 121 1.54 6.34 7.14
C ARG A 121 0.57 5.63 6.18
N GLY A 122 -0.36 4.87 6.77
CA GLY A 122 -1.35 4.09 6.04
C GLY A 122 -0.81 2.85 5.33
N LYS A 123 0.42 2.42 5.62
CA LYS A 123 1.07 1.30 4.91
C LYS A 123 1.61 0.24 5.85
N CYS A 124 1.63 -1.00 5.37
CA CYS A 124 2.49 -2.07 5.86
C CYS A 124 2.75 -3.09 4.75
N VAL A 125 3.65 -4.02 5.00
CA VAL A 125 4.02 -5.10 4.08
C VAL A 125 3.92 -6.45 4.79
N VAL A 126 3.47 -7.46 4.04
CA VAL A 126 3.48 -8.87 4.45
C VAL A 126 4.36 -9.64 3.47
N LEU A 127 5.25 -10.46 4.01
CA LEU A 127 6.14 -11.35 3.26
C LEU A 127 5.69 -12.79 3.47
N LEU A 128 5.35 -13.47 2.38
CA LEU A 128 4.96 -14.89 2.37
C LEU A 128 5.92 -15.71 1.52
N GLN A 129 5.91 -17.02 1.74
CA GLN A 129 6.63 -18.00 0.93
C GLN A 129 5.79 -19.27 0.78
N SER A 130 5.96 -19.97 -0.35
CA SER A 130 5.32 -21.26 -0.58
C SER A 130 5.88 -22.36 0.34
N ASP A 131 5.00 -23.23 0.79
CA ASP A 131 5.38 -24.54 1.34
C ASP A 131 5.56 -25.58 0.22
N GLU A 132 5.82 -26.84 0.58
CA GLU A 132 6.11 -27.92 -0.38
C GLU A 132 4.87 -28.46 -1.11
N GLU A 133 3.68 -28.19 -0.57
CA GLU A 133 2.42 -28.65 -1.16
C GLU A 133 1.91 -27.71 -2.24
N LYS A 134 1.25 -28.27 -3.26
CA LYS A 134 0.53 -27.49 -4.27
C LYS A 134 -0.88 -27.16 -3.78
N GLY A 135 -1.42 -26.05 -4.24
CA GLY A 135 -2.80 -25.67 -3.95
C GLY A 135 -2.99 -24.17 -3.81
N LYS A 136 -4.10 -23.78 -3.20
CA LYS A 136 -4.48 -22.38 -3.03
C LYS A 136 -4.09 -21.89 -1.65
N GLY A 137 -3.13 -20.99 -1.61
CA GLY A 137 -2.79 -20.23 -0.41
C GLY A 137 -3.65 -18.98 -0.31
N THR A 138 -4.10 -18.63 0.90
CA THR A 138 -4.90 -17.42 1.13
C THR A 138 -4.30 -16.57 2.24
N LEU A 139 -4.09 -15.28 1.96
CA LEU A 139 -3.89 -14.26 2.98
C LEU A 139 -5.23 -13.57 3.25
N THR A 140 -5.69 -13.57 4.49
CA THR A 140 -6.81 -12.75 4.97
C THR A 140 -6.27 -11.60 5.81
N VAL A 141 -6.70 -10.38 5.50
CA VAL A 141 -6.29 -9.14 6.17
C VAL A 141 -7.52 -8.53 6.85
N GLN A 142 -7.40 -8.25 8.14
CA GLN A 142 -8.46 -7.69 8.97
C GLN A 142 -7.93 -6.50 9.77
N GLY A 143 -8.81 -5.56 10.13
CA GLY A 143 -8.50 -4.47 11.04
C GLY A 143 -9.78 -3.89 11.64
N THR A 144 -9.69 -3.28 12.82
CA THR A 144 -10.87 -2.71 13.50
C THR A 144 -11.55 -1.66 12.61
N LYS A 145 -12.86 -1.85 12.34
CA LYS A 145 -13.69 -0.98 11.47
C LYS A 145 -13.23 -0.91 10.01
N LEU A 146 -12.40 -1.84 9.56
CA LEU A 146 -12.03 -1.98 8.16
C LEU A 146 -12.75 -3.18 7.55
N VAL A 147 -13.08 -3.07 6.26
CA VAL A 147 -13.59 -4.21 5.49
C VAL A 147 -12.49 -5.24 5.31
N GLU A 148 -12.76 -6.50 5.66
CA GLU A 148 -11.87 -7.64 5.45
C GLU A 148 -11.51 -7.79 3.97
N LYS A 149 -10.25 -8.12 3.69
CA LYS A 149 -9.77 -8.44 2.35
C LYS A 149 -9.06 -9.78 2.34
N LYS A 150 -9.18 -10.48 1.21
CA LYS A 150 -8.48 -11.74 0.94
C LYS A 150 -7.68 -11.62 -0.34
N LEU A 151 -6.52 -12.24 -0.34
CA LEU A 151 -5.69 -12.42 -1.52
C LEU A 151 -5.36 -13.91 -1.64
N ILE A 152 -5.59 -14.45 -2.84
CA ILE A 152 -5.29 -15.85 -3.17
C ILE A 152 -3.99 -15.89 -3.97
N ILE A 153 -3.11 -16.81 -3.61
CA ILE A 153 -1.88 -17.14 -4.34
C ILE A 153 -1.96 -18.61 -4.75
N GLU A 154 -1.71 -18.89 -6.02
CA GLU A 154 -1.67 -20.27 -6.55
C GLU A 154 -0.27 -20.85 -6.36
N VAL A 155 -0.16 -21.98 -5.64
CA VAL A 155 1.09 -22.73 -5.45
C VAL A 155 1.10 -23.92 -6.39
N ILE A 156 1.99 -23.90 -7.38
CA ILE A 156 1.99 -24.80 -8.56
C ILE A 156 3.14 -25.80 -8.60
#